data_AF-A0A2N4YXU9-F1
#
_entry.id   AF-A0A2N4YXU9-F1
#
_cell.length_a   1.000
_cell.length_b   1.000
_cell.length_c   1.000
_cell.angle_alpha   90.00
_cell.angle_beta   90.00
_cell.angle_gamma   90.00
#
_symmetry.space_group_name_H-M   'P 1'
#
loop_
_entity.id
_entity.type
_entity.pdbx_description
1 polymer ?
#
loop_
_entity_poly.entity_id
_entity_poly.type
_entity_poly.pdbx_seq_one_letter_code
_entity_poly.pdbx_strand_id
1 'polypeptide(L)'
;LLVGHDSNIASLLTALDFKPYQLPGQYERTPIGGKLLFQRWHDSAGNRDLMKIEYVYQSTEQLRNADALTLQAPPQRVTLALNGCPVDDQGFCPLETFKKVINEAAK
;
A
#
# COMPACT_ATOMS: atom_id res chain seq x y z
N LEU A 1 7.17 10.06 -8.50
CA LEU A 1 6.02 9.17 -8.80
C LEU A 1 6.48 8.17 -9.83
N LEU A 2 6.25 6.87 -9.60
CA LEU A 2 6.47 5.81 -10.60
C LEU A 2 5.11 5.42 -11.17
N VAL A 3 4.96 5.49 -12.50
CA VAL A 3 3.76 5.07 -13.22
C VAL A 3 4.14 3.86 -14.07
N GLY A 4 3.45 2.75 -13.86
CA GLY A 4 3.71 1.50 -14.56
C GLY A 4 2.42 0.74 -14.78
N HIS A 5 2.56 -0.57 -14.89
CA HIS A 5 1.45 -1.49 -15.12
C HIS A 5 1.14 -2.25 -13.81
N ASP A 6 -0.11 -2.66 -13.59
CA ASP A 6 -0.28 -4.08 -13.85
C ASP A 6 0.66 -5.09 -13.19
N SER A 7 1.33 -5.79 -14.09
CA SER A 7 2.46 -6.67 -13.92
C SER A 7 3.56 -6.12 -13.00
N ASN A 8 3.83 -4.81 -12.97
CA ASN A 8 4.81 -4.24 -12.04
C ASN A 8 4.30 -4.31 -10.60
N ILE A 9 3.02 -3.98 -10.37
CA ILE A 9 2.42 -4.09 -9.03
C ILE A 9 2.37 -5.55 -8.60
N ALA A 10 1.89 -6.44 -9.47
CA ALA A 10 1.76 -7.86 -9.14
C ALA A 10 3.12 -8.51 -8.81
N SER A 11 4.13 -8.25 -9.65
CA SER A 11 5.48 -8.77 -9.43
C SER A 11 6.16 -8.14 -8.20
N LEU A 12 6.01 -6.83 -7.98
CA LEU A 12 6.54 -6.14 -6.80
C LEU A 12 5.94 -6.70 -5.50
N LEU A 13 4.62 -6.84 -5.44
CA LEU A 13 3.93 -7.34 -4.24
C LEU A 13 4.36 -8.78 -3.91
N THR A 14 4.62 -9.59 -4.94
CA THR A 14 5.10 -10.96 -4.76
C THR A 14 6.56 -10.99 -4.34
N ALA A 15 7.42 -10.21 -4.99
CA ALA A 15 8.86 -10.15 -4.71
C ALA A 15 9.17 -9.66 -3.29
N LEU A 16 8.33 -8.78 -2.74
CA LEU A 16 8.47 -8.28 -1.38
C LEU A 16 7.71 -9.12 -0.33
N ASP A 17 7.09 -10.24 -0.73
CA ASP A 17 6.36 -11.15 0.16
C ASP A 17 5.26 -10.45 0.99
N PHE A 18 4.38 -9.73 0.28
CA PHE A 18 3.18 -9.14 0.89
C PHE A 18 2.19 -10.22 1.33
N LYS A 19 1.54 -9.97 2.46
CA LYS A 19 0.38 -10.76 2.89
C LYS A 19 -0.74 -10.67 1.85
N PRO A 20 -1.57 -11.72 1.70
CA PRO A 20 -2.78 -11.65 0.90
C PRO A 20 -3.65 -10.46 1.35
N TYR A 21 -4.20 -9.75 0.38
CA TYR A 21 -5.08 -8.60 0.62
C TYR A 21 -6.34 -8.72 -0.22
N GLN A 22 -7.37 -7.97 0.17
CA GLN A 22 -8.60 -7.82 -0.57
C GLN A 22 -8.91 -6.32 -0.70
N LEU A 23 -9.45 -5.93 -1.85
CA LEU A 23 -9.82 -4.55 -2.15
C LEU A 23 -11.35 -4.45 -2.21
N PRO A 24 -12.02 -3.99 -1.13
CA PRO A 24 -13.47 -3.81 -1.14
C PRO A 24 -13.93 -2.89 -2.27
N GLY A 25 -15.10 -3.22 -2.84
CA GLY A 25 -15.69 -2.43 -3.93
C GLY A 25 -14.92 -2.52 -5.25
N GLN A 26 -14.06 -3.54 -5.42
CA GLN A 26 -13.31 -3.73 -6.64
C GLN A 26 -13.14 -5.20 -7.01
N TYR A 27 -13.24 -5.50 -8.31
CA TYR A 27 -13.10 -6.87 -8.84
C TYR A 27 -11.66 -7.23 -9.17
N GLU A 28 -10.86 -6.24 -9.53
CA GLU A 28 -9.45 -6.40 -9.87
C GLU A 28 -8.57 -6.43 -8.61
N ARG A 29 -7.55 -7.28 -8.60
CA ARG A 29 -6.50 -7.24 -7.56
C ARG A 29 -5.57 -6.04 -7.73
N THR A 30 -5.40 -5.58 -8.96
CA THR A 30 -4.58 -4.41 -9.32
C THR A 30 -5.44 -3.43 -10.11
N PRO A 31 -6.31 -2.66 -9.45
CA PRO A 31 -7.34 -1.87 -10.11
C PRO A 31 -6.78 -0.80 -11.03
N ILE A 32 -7.54 -0.45 -12.07
CA ILE A 32 -7.26 0.71 -12.92
C ILE A 32 -7.02 1.96 -12.07
N GLY A 33 -5.90 2.63 -12.30
CA GLY A 33 -5.51 3.85 -11.58
C GLY A 33 -5.12 3.63 -10.11
N GLY A 34 -5.11 2.39 -9.64
CA GLY A 34 -4.66 1.97 -8.32
C GLY A 34 -3.19 2.31 -8.05
N LYS A 35 -2.87 2.59 -6.79
CA LYS A 35 -1.53 3.03 -6.37
C LYS A 35 -1.11 2.33 -5.09
N LEU A 36 0.14 1.88 -5.04
CA LEU A 36 0.83 1.50 -3.82
C LEU A 36 1.55 2.73 -3.25
N LEU A 37 1.17 3.16 -2.05
CA LEU A 37 1.75 4.31 -1.36
C LEU A 37 2.63 3.82 -0.22
N PHE A 38 3.94 3.93 -0.40
CA PHE A 38 4.94 3.74 0.67
C PHE A 38 5.14 5.06 1.39
N GLN A 39 4.99 5.05 2.71
CA GLN A 39 5.01 6.25 3.54
C GLN A 39 6.00 6.06 4.68
N ARG A 40 7.05 6.88 4.70
CA ARG A 40 7.93 6.98 5.87
C ARG A 40 7.36 8.01 6.83
N TRP A 41 7.14 7.59 8.06
CA TRP A 41 6.65 8.42 9.16
C TRP A 41 7.74 8.52 10.23
N HIS A 42 7.76 9.65 10.94
CA HIS A 42 8.60 9.83 12.12
C HIS A 42 7.69 10.02 13.34
N ASP A 43 7.75 9.08 14.27
CA ASP A 43 7.04 9.13 15.55
C ASP A 43 7.92 9.89 16.56
N SER A 44 7.58 11.15 16.82
CA SER A 44 8.32 12.01 17.75
C SER A 44 8.21 11.58 19.21
N ALA A 45 7.14 10.87 19.59
CA ALA A 45 6.97 10.41 20.97
C ALA A 45 7.92 9.26 21.27
N GLY A 46 8.06 8.33 20.32
CA GLY A 46 8.99 7.20 20.41
C GLY A 46 10.39 7.46 19.83
N ASN A 47 10.61 8.64 19.24
CA ASN A 47 11.80 9.00 18.44
C ASN A 47 12.23 7.87 17.49
N ARG A 48 11.29 7.40 16.67
CA ARG A 48 11.48 6.24 15.78
C ARG A 48 10.84 6.45 14.42
N ASP A 49 11.44 5.86 13.40
CA ASP A 49 10.90 5.89 12.05
C ASP A 49 10.05 4.66 11.76
N LEU A 50 8.94 4.89 11.07
CA LEU A 50 7.93 3.90 10.75
C LEU A 50 7.67 3.88 9.24
N MET A 51 7.20 2.76 8.74
CA MET A 51 6.73 2.55 7.38
C MET A 51 5.25 2.19 7.42
N LYS A 52 4.44 2.86 6.60
CA LYS A 52 3.06 2.49 6.32
C LYS A 52 2.88 2.32 4.82
N ILE A 53 2.22 1.24 4.41
CA ILE A 53 1.98 0.94 3.02
C ILE A 53 0.48 0.81 2.81
N GLU A 54 -0.05 1.57 1.86
CA GLU A 54 -1.48 1.55 1.55
C GLU A 54 -1.71 1.35 0.06
N TYR A 55 -2.71 0.55 -0.28
CA TYR A 55 -3.31 0.54 -1.61
C TYR A 55 -4.40 1.60 -1.66
N VAL A 56 -4.22 2.62 -2.51
CA VAL A 56 -5.22 3.67 -2.74
C VAL A 56 -5.78 3.53 -4.15
N TYR A 57 -7.10 3.43 -4.26
CA TYR A 57 -7.78 3.10 -5.51
C TYR A 57 -9.23 3.61 -5.53
N GLN A 58 -9.83 3.66 -6.71
CA GLN A 58 -11.26 3.94 -6.86
C GLN A 58 -12.06 2.63 -6.84
N SER A 59 -13.23 2.63 -6.22
CA SER A 59 -14.18 1.53 -6.37
C SER A 59 -14.69 1.43 -7.82
N THR A 60 -15.31 0.30 -8.18
CA THR A 60 -15.90 0.12 -9.52
C THR A 60 -16.96 1.18 -9.81
N GLU A 61 -17.75 1.59 -8.80
CA GLU A 61 -18.73 2.66 -8.93
C GLU A 61 -18.07 4.03 -9.11
N GLN A 62 -17.04 4.35 -8.32
CA GLN A 62 -16.29 5.61 -8.46
C GLN A 62 -15.66 5.76 -9.84
N LEU A 63 -15.16 4.66 -10.41
CA LEU A 63 -14.63 4.64 -11.77
C LEU A 63 -15.75 4.84 -12.79
N ARG A 64 -16.85 4.08 -12.68
CA ARG A 64 -17.96 4.12 -13.64
C ARG A 64 -18.66 5.48 -13.68
N ASN A 65 -18.89 6.07 -12.52
CA ASN A 65 -19.62 7.32 -12.37
C ASN A 65 -18.74 8.56 -12.55
N ALA A 66 -17.41 8.36 -12.62
CA ALA A 66 -16.43 9.44 -12.63
C ALA A 66 -16.59 10.39 -11.42
N ASP A 67 -16.78 9.81 -10.24
CA ASP A 67 -17.01 10.56 -9.01
C ASP A 67 -15.84 11.52 -8.72
N ALA A 68 -16.16 12.75 -8.34
CA ALA A 68 -15.16 13.71 -7.88
C ALA A 68 -14.58 13.28 -6.53
N LEU A 69 -13.29 12.96 -6.51
CA LEU A 69 -12.61 12.50 -5.30
C LEU A 69 -12.10 13.68 -4.46
N THR A 70 -12.48 13.70 -3.19
CA THR A 70 -12.10 14.76 -2.23
C THR A 70 -11.76 14.13 -0.88
N LEU A 71 -11.36 14.92 0.13
CA LEU A 71 -11.20 14.38 1.48
C LEU A 71 -12.54 13.94 2.11
N GLN A 72 -13.65 14.55 1.69
CA GLN A 72 -15.00 14.21 2.15
C GLN A 72 -15.58 13.01 1.39
N ALA A 73 -15.21 12.83 0.12
CA ALA A 73 -15.54 11.69 -0.72
C ALA A 73 -14.25 11.03 -1.23
N PRO A 74 -13.51 10.32 -0.36
CA PRO A 74 -12.17 9.84 -0.69
C PRO A 74 -12.18 8.63 -1.62
N PRO A 75 -11.05 8.36 -2.30
CA PRO A 75 -10.80 7.03 -2.85
C PRO A 75 -10.77 6.00 -1.72
N GLN A 76 -10.97 4.73 -2.10
CA GLN A 76 -10.79 3.60 -1.20
C GLN A 76 -9.32 3.46 -0.78
N ARG A 77 -9.10 2.96 0.44
CA ARG A 77 -7.77 2.72 1.01
C ARG A 77 -7.75 1.40 1.76
N VAL A 78 -6.72 0.59 1.53
CA VAL A 78 -6.45 -0.63 2.29
C VAL A 78 -5.01 -0.60 2.76
N THR A 79 -4.77 -0.75 4.07
CA THR A 79 -3.41 -0.91 4.60
C THR A 79 -2.90 -2.30 4.26
N LEU A 80 -1.70 -2.37 3.70
CA LEU A 80 -1.02 -3.60 3.35
C LEU A 80 0.02 -3.94 4.41
N ALA A 81 0.40 -5.22 4.49
CA ALA A 81 1.43 -5.69 5.40
C ALA A 81 2.33 -6.71 4.68
N LEU A 82 3.62 -6.69 5.04
CA LEU A 82 4.60 -7.65 4.58
C LEU A 82 4.67 -8.80 5.59
N ASN A 83 4.95 -10.02 5.16
CA ASN A 83 5.21 -11.12 6.11
C ASN A 83 6.45 -10.83 6.97
N GLY A 84 7.51 -10.30 6.36
CA GLY A 84 8.74 -9.88 7.05
C GLY A 84 8.65 -8.54 7.80
N CYS A 85 7.52 -7.82 7.73
CA CYS A 85 7.31 -6.54 8.41
C CYS A 85 5.88 -6.44 8.95
N PRO A 86 5.54 -7.15 10.04
CA PRO A 86 4.23 -7.07 10.66
C PRO A 86 3.89 -5.63 11.07
N VAL A 87 2.64 -5.24 10.87
CA VAL A 87 2.14 -3.91 11.23
C VAL A 87 1.47 -3.92 12.61
N ASP A 88 1.49 -2.79 13.30
CA ASP A 88 0.72 -2.55 14.52
C ASP A 88 -0.76 -2.21 14.23
N ASP A 89 -1.54 -1.93 15.28
CA ASP A 89 -2.96 -1.59 15.20
C ASP A 89 -3.24 -0.32 14.38
N GLN A 90 -2.23 0.52 14.17
CA GLN A 90 -2.32 1.73 13.35
C GLN A 90 -1.82 1.52 11.91
N GLY A 91 -1.33 0.31 11.60
CA GLY A 91 -0.86 -0.07 10.27
C GLY A 91 0.61 0.28 10.01
N PHE A 92 1.41 0.52 11.05
CA PHE A 92 2.83 0.86 10.92
C PHE A 92 3.74 -0.34 11.19
N CYS A 93 4.81 -0.47 10.41
CA CYS A 93 5.94 -1.35 10.69
C CYS A 93 7.20 -0.50 10.99
N PRO A 94 8.12 -0.91 11.89
CA PRO A 94 9.40 -0.23 12.08
C PRO A 94 10.19 -0.10 10.77
N LEU A 95 10.71 1.09 10.46
CA LEU A 95 11.42 1.34 9.20
C LEU A 95 12.66 0.46 9.04
N GLU A 96 13.37 0.17 10.12
CA GLU A 96 14.56 -0.70 10.08
C GLU A 96 14.21 -2.13 9.70
N THR A 97 13.07 -2.66 10.14
CA THR A 97 12.57 -3.97 9.72
C THR A 97 12.22 -3.96 8.23
N PHE A 98 11.55 -2.90 7.77
CA PHE A 98 11.22 -2.74 6.34
C PHE A 98 12.48 -2.70 5.47
N LYS A 99 13.51 -1.95 5.87
CA LYS A 99 14.78 -1.87 5.13
C LYS A 99 15.46 -3.24 5.00
N LYS A 100 15.39 -4.09 6.03
CA LYS A 100 15.94 -5.46 5.96
C LYS A 100 15.24 -6.27 4.87
N VAL A 101 13.90 -6.26 4.85
CA VAL A 101 13.10 -6.94 3.81
C VAL A 101 13.49 -6.45 2.40
N ILE A 102 13.57 -5.15 2.18
CA ILE A 102 13.95 -4.59 0.87
C ILE A 102 15.37 -5.00 0.47
N ASN A 103 16.33 -4.92 1.39
CA ASN A 103 17.72 -5.28 1.12
C ASN A 103 17.90 -6.78 0.88
N GLU A 104 17.06 -7.63 1.47
CA GLU A 104 17.06 -9.07 1.22
C GLU A 104 16.45 -9.40 -0.14
N ALA A 105 15.36 -8.74 -0.52
CA ALA A 105 14.71 -8.93 -1.82
C ALA A 105 15.51 -8.34 -3.00
N ALA A 106 16.41 -7.39 -2.74
CA ALA A 106 17.26 -6.75 -3.76
C ALA A 106 18.56 -7.52 -4.06
N LYS A 107 18.85 -8.61 -3.33
CA LYS A 107 20.01 -9.48 -3.57
C LYS A 107 19.71 -10.51 -4.65
#